data_AF-A0A954T2W6-F1
#
_entry.id   AF-A0A954T2W6-F1
#
_cell.length_a   1.000
_cell.length_b   1.000
_cell.length_c   1.000
_cell.angle_alpha   90.00
_cell.angle_beta   90.00
_cell.angle_gamma   90.00
#
_symmetry.space_group_name_H-M   'P 1'
#
loop_
_entity.id
_entity.type
_entity.pdbx_description
1 polymer ?
#
loop_
_entity_poly.entity_id
_entity_poly.type
_entity_poly.pdbx_seq_one_letter_code
_entity_poly.pdbx_strand_id
1 'polypeptide(L)'
;EQSILSEFPYSSNRVVLHADTSVLPRSRRAWASWNYHIPSTSTERPTLTYWMNLLQGLNSQETYCVTLNEDEAINPDKVLGRYNYSHPIFTTQREAAQKRHAEVIRHKRTSFCGAYWGNGFHEDGVNSALAVCRKFGVSSTEWSVVPRPSDSLRVVTEQRWEMAHA
;
A
#
# COMPACT_ATOMS: atom_id res chain seq x y z
N GLU A 1 6.27 26.93 1.58
CA GLU A 1 5.58 25.63 1.85
C GLU A 1 4.37 25.43 0.96
N GLN A 2 3.41 26.37 0.90
CA GLN A 2 2.18 26.17 0.12
C GLN A 2 2.43 25.84 -1.35
N SER A 3 3.33 26.57 -2.03
CA SER A 3 3.72 26.34 -3.42
C SER A 3 4.53 25.05 -3.69
N ILE A 4 4.95 24.34 -2.63
CA ILE A 4 5.61 23.03 -2.74
C ILE A 4 4.58 21.95 -2.41
N LEU A 5 3.86 22.11 -1.30
CA LEU A 5 2.93 21.11 -0.78
C LEU A 5 1.66 20.98 -1.65
N SER A 6 1.29 22.01 -2.42
CA SER A 6 0.19 21.93 -3.39
C SER A 6 0.45 20.94 -4.52
N GLU A 7 1.71 20.61 -4.80
CA GLU A 7 2.12 19.70 -5.89
C GLU A 7 2.02 18.22 -5.52
N PHE A 8 1.43 17.88 -4.37
CA PHE A 8 1.18 16.51 -3.94
C PHE A 8 -0.33 16.19 -3.97
N PRO A 9 -0.91 16.03 -5.18
CA PRO A 9 -2.33 15.71 -5.30
C PRO A 9 -2.65 14.29 -4.83
N TYR A 10 -3.88 14.10 -4.34
CA TYR A 10 -4.42 12.81 -3.95
C TYR A 10 -5.74 12.54 -4.69
N SER A 11 -5.96 11.29 -5.08
CA SER A 11 -7.27 10.79 -5.48
C SER A 11 -7.96 10.08 -4.31
N SER A 12 -9.29 10.12 -4.29
CA SER A 12 -10.07 9.27 -3.39
C SER A 12 -10.29 7.89 -4.04
N ASN A 13 -10.01 6.84 -3.27
CA ASN A 13 -10.32 5.45 -3.62
C ASN A 13 -11.31 4.88 -2.60
N ARG A 14 -12.40 4.31 -3.09
CA ARG A 14 -13.34 3.55 -2.26
C ARG A 14 -12.88 2.10 -2.21
N VAL A 15 -12.85 1.55 -1.02
CA VAL A 15 -12.35 0.20 -0.75
C VAL A 15 -13.40 -0.56 0.03
N VAL A 16 -13.77 -1.72 -0.47
CA VAL A 16 -14.79 -2.56 0.13
C VAL A 16 -14.15 -3.87 0.55
N LEU A 17 -14.29 -4.23 1.83
CA LEU A 17 -13.99 -5.56 2.35
C LEU A 17 -15.28 -6.38 2.30
N HIS A 18 -15.27 -7.55 1.66
CA HIS A 18 -16.46 -8.36 1.45
C HIS A 18 -16.14 -9.85 1.31
N ALA A 19 -17.17 -10.68 1.37
CA ALA A 19 -17.13 -12.12 1.12
C ALA A 19 -17.69 -12.52 -0.27
N ASP A 20 -18.02 -11.54 -1.12
CA ASP A 20 -18.54 -11.84 -2.45
C ASP A 20 -17.45 -12.30 -3.43
N THR A 21 -17.51 -13.57 -3.85
CA THR A 21 -16.57 -14.15 -4.82
C THR A 21 -16.99 -13.95 -6.26
N SER A 22 -18.16 -13.34 -6.52
CA SER A 22 -18.68 -13.10 -7.88
C SER A 22 -17.77 -12.19 -8.72
N VAL A 23 -17.03 -11.29 -8.06
CA VAL A 23 -16.08 -10.35 -8.68
C VAL A 23 -14.71 -10.95 -9.01
N LEU A 24 -14.43 -12.17 -8.54
CA LEU A 24 -13.21 -12.89 -8.88
C LEU A 24 -13.33 -13.59 -10.25
N PRO A 25 -12.22 -14.00 -10.88
CA PRO A 25 -12.26 -14.74 -12.13
C PRO A 25 -13.15 -15.98 -12.03
N ARG A 26 -13.98 -16.23 -13.05
CA ARG A 26 -14.89 -17.40 -13.09
C ARG A 26 -14.16 -18.73 -12.89
N SER A 27 -12.95 -18.85 -13.45
CA SER A 27 -12.10 -20.00 -13.24
C SER A 27 -11.29 -19.82 -11.96
N ARG A 28 -11.52 -20.68 -10.96
CA ARG A 28 -10.76 -20.69 -9.71
C ARG A 28 -9.26 -20.88 -9.92
N ARG A 29 -8.86 -21.54 -11.02
CA ARG A 29 -7.43 -21.70 -11.39
C ARG A 29 -6.75 -20.39 -11.78
N ALA A 30 -7.53 -19.35 -12.11
CA ALA A 30 -7.03 -18.02 -12.45
C ALA A 30 -7.04 -17.07 -11.24
N TRP A 31 -7.45 -17.53 -10.06
CA TRP A 31 -7.41 -16.70 -8.86
C TRP A 31 -5.97 -16.44 -8.46
N ALA A 32 -5.62 -15.16 -8.38
CA ALA A 32 -4.35 -14.70 -7.86
C ALA A 32 -4.59 -13.89 -6.58
N SER A 33 -3.51 -13.55 -5.87
CA SER A 33 -3.61 -12.62 -4.75
C SER A 33 -4.24 -11.30 -5.20
N TRP A 34 -3.98 -10.88 -6.43
CA TRP A 34 -4.41 -9.62 -7.03
C TRP A 34 -5.09 -9.94 -8.38
N ASN A 35 -6.37 -9.60 -8.53
CA ASN A 35 -7.17 -9.90 -9.71
C ASN A 35 -7.63 -8.60 -10.36
N TYR A 36 -7.14 -8.35 -11.56
CA TYR A 36 -7.38 -7.11 -12.28
C TYR A 36 -8.43 -7.35 -13.38
N HIS A 37 -9.41 -6.47 -13.44
CA HIS A 37 -10.46 -6.52 -14.44
C HIS A 37 -10.52 -5.21 -15.21
N ILE A 38 -10.43 -5.32 -16.53
CA ILE A 38 -10.59 -4.21 -17.48
C ILE A 38 -11.84 -4.50 -18.29
N PRO A 39 -12.94 -3.75 -18.12
CA PRO A 39 -14.12 -3.91 -18.94
C PRO A 39 -13.80 -3.59 -20.41
N SER A 40 -14.31 -4.40 -21.34
CA SER A 40 -14.03 -4.27 -22.78
C SER A 40 -14.67 -3.05 -23.44
N THR A 41 -15.65 -2.41 -22.80
CA THR A 41 -16.48 -1.35 -23.39
C THR A 41 -16.50 -0.06 -22.57
N SER A 42 -15.74 0.04 -21.49
CA SER A 42 -15.91 1.12 -20.51
C SER A 42 -14.70 2.05 -20.41
N THR A 43 -14.98 3.35 -20.29
CA THR A 43 -14.06 4.37 -19.80
C THR A 43 -13.84 4.30 -18.27
N GLU A 44 -14.40 3.29 -17.60
CA GLU A 44 -14.29 3.11 -16.15
C GLU A 44 -12.87 2.82 -15.70
N ARG A 45 -12.63 3.18 -14.43
CA ARG A 45 -11.39 2.87 -13.75
C ARG A 45 -11.28 1.35 -13.68
N PRO A 46 -10.06 0.80 -13.84
CA PRO A 46 -9.88 -0.62 -13.70
C PRO A 46 -10.25 -1.08 -12.28
N THR A 47 -10.94 -2.22 -12.20
CA THR A 47 -11.28 -2.86 -10.94
C THR A 47 -10.12 -3.74 -10.50
N LEU A 48 -9.75 -3.63 -9.23
CA LEU A 48 -8.76 -4.50 -8.61
C LEU A 48 -9.37 -5.16 -7.39
N THR A 49 -9.38 -6.49 -7.38
CA THR A 49 -9.82 -7.29 -6.24
C THR A 49 -8.67 -8.12 -5.69
N TYR A 50 -8.35 -7.89 -4.42
CA TYR A 50 -7.40 -8.68 -3.66
C TYR A 50 -8.10 -9.88 -3.05
N TRP A 51 -7.60 -11.08 -3.34
CA TRP A 51 -7.99 -12.28 -2.60
C TRP A 51 -7.12 -12.36 -1.34
N MET A 52 -7.69 -11.93 -0.21
CA MET A 52 -6.95 -11.72 1.02
C MET A 52 -6.46 -13.01 1.66
N ASN A 53 -7.18 -14.12 1.50
CA ASN A 53 -6.72 -15.40 2.04
C ASN A 53 -5.38 -15.82 1.44
N LEU A 54 -5.22 -15.67 0.12
CA LEU A 54 -3.93 -15.96 -0.51
C LEU A 54 -2.90 -14.87 -0.22
N LEU A 55 -3.29 -13.59 -0.30
CA LEU A 55 -2.37 -12.47 -0.12
C LEU A 55 -1.76 -12.41 1.29
N GLN A 56 -2.55 -12.72 2.32
CA GLN A 56 -2.15 -12.67 3.73
C GLN A 56 -1.94 -14.06 4.35
N GLY A 57 -2.16 -15.13 3.60
CA GLY A 57 -2.05 -16.51 4.11
C GLY A 57 -3.12 -16.87 5.15
N LEU A 58 -4.34 -16.35 5.03
CA LEU A 58 -5.43 -16.60 5.99
C LEU A 58 -6.00 -18.01 5.79
N ASN A 59 -5.95 -18.84 6.84
CA ASN A 59 -6.64 -20.11 6.87
C ASN A 59 -8.09 -19.91 7.36
N SER A 60 -9.01 -19.78 6.41
CA SER A 60 -10.45 -19.58 6.69
C SER A 60 -11.28 -20.32 5.64
N GLN A 61 -12.45 -20.81 6.05
CA GLN A 61 -13.45 -21.33 5.12
C GLN A 61 -14.09 -20.20 4.28
N GLU A 62 -14.20 -19.01 4.87
CA GLU A 62 -14.74 -17.83 4.21
C GLU A 62 -13.69 -17.22 3.26
N THR A 63 -14.12 -16.76 2.09
CA THR A 63 -13.23 -16.08 1.14
C THR A 63 -13.32 -14.58 1.34
N TYR A 64 -12.24 -13.96 1.81
CA TYR A 64 -12.17 -12.52 2.00
C TYR A 64 -11.58 -11.82 0.78
N CYS A 65 -12.32 -10.83 0.30
CA CYS A 65 -11.96 -10.00 -0.83
C CYS A 65 -11.87 -8.54 -0.41
N VAL A 66 -10.89 -7.83 -0.97
CA VAL A 66 -10.84 -6.36 -0.92
C VAL A 66 -10.90 -5.83 -2.34
N THR A 67 -11.96 -5.11 -2.68
CA THR A 67 -12.15 -4.54 -4.03
C THR A 67 -12.04 -3.03 -4.00
N LEU A 68 -11.32 -2.48 -4.98
CA LEU A 68 -11.13 -1.05 -5.18
C LEU A 68 -12.07 -0.51 -6.25
N ASN A 69 -12.72 0.61 -5.94
CA ASN A 69 -13.47 1.45 -6.88
C ASN A 69 -14.61 0.78 -7.66
N GLU A 70 -15.18 -0.31 -7.11
CA GLU A 70 -16.28 -1.07 -7.72
C GLU A 70 -17.23 -1.59 -6.62
N ASP A 71 -17.88 -0.67 -5.90
CA ASP A 71 -18.81 -1.04 -4.81
C ASP A 71 -20.11 -1.61 -5.38
N GLU A 72 -20.50 -1.11 -6.55
CA GLU A 72 -21.74 -1.40 -7.25
C GLU A 72 -21.83 -2.86 -7.74
N ALA A 73 -20.70 -3.51 -8.01
CA ALA A 73 -20.64 -4.90 -8.45
C ALA A 73 -20.69 -5.91 -7.30
N ILE A 74 -20.63 -5.46 -6.05
CA ILE A 74 -20.54 -6.32 -4.86
C ILE A 74 -21.93 -6.51 -4.27
N ASN A 75 -22.30 -7.76 -3.96
CA ASN A 75 -23.53 -8.02 -3.23
C ASN A 75 -23.49 -7.32 -1.84
N PRO A 76 -24.42 -6.39 -1.54
CA PRO A 76 -24.41 -5.61 -0.30
C PRO A 76 -24.51 -6.47 0.97
N ASP A 77 -25.18 -7.62 0.91
CA ASP A 77 -25.34 -8.54 2.05
C ASP A 77 -24.02 -9.25 2.42
N LYS A 78 -23.04 -9.22 1.52
CA LYS A 78 -21.72 -9.81 1.73
C LYS A 78 -20.66 -8.79 2.10
N VAL A 79 -21.02 -7.52 2.27
CA VAL A 79 -20.08 -6.46 2.65
C VAL A 79 -19.80 -6.50 4.14
N LEU A 80 -18.53 -6.53 4.48
CA LEU A 80 -18.01 -6.56 5.85
C LEU A 80 -17.52 -5.18 6.30
N GLY A 81 -17.09 -4.34 5.36
CA GLY A 81 -16.63 -2.98 5.66
C GLY A 81 -16.42 -2.12 4.41
N ARG A 82 -16.60 -0.81 4.57
CA ARG A 82 -16.32 0.20 3.54
C ARG A 82 -15.35 1.22 4.09
N TYR A 83 -14.36 1.56 3.28
CA TYR A 83 -13.28 2.47 3.64
C TYR A 83 -13.04 3.44 2.48
N ASN A 84 -12.69 4.68 2.83
CA ASN A 84 -12.24 5.66 1.86
C ASN A 84 -10.76 5.96 2.14
N TYR A 85 -9.91 5.73 1.16
CA TYR A 85 -8.48 6.05 1.26
C TYR A 85 -8.11 7.14 0.26
N SER A 86 -7.15 7.96 0.65
CA SER A 86 -6.53 8.93 -0.26
C SER A 86 -5.27 8.31 -0.86
N HIS A 87 -5.25 8.17 -2.18
CA HIS A 87 -4.08 7.66 -2.91
C HIS A 87 -3.26 8.79 -3.50
N PRO A 88 -1.95 8.81 -3.28
CA PRO A 88 -1.07 9.79 -3.91
C PRO A 88 -1.10 9.64 -5.43
N ILE A 89 -1.21 10.77 -6.14
CA ILE A 89 -1.04 10.83 -7.58
C ILE A 89 0.42 11.21 -7.87
N PHE A 90 1.03 10.52 -8.84
CA PHE A 90 2.39 10.80 -9.30
C PHE A 90 2.34 11.71 -10.52
N THR A 91 2.94 12.89 -10.39
CA THR A 91 3.01 13.90 -11.45
C THR A 91 4.45 14.40 -11.61
N THR A 92 4.78 15.01 -12.73
CA THR A 92 6.09 15.64 -12.94
C THR A 92 6.29 16.84 -12.01
N GLN A 93 5.22 17.56 -11.69
CA GLN A 93 5.26 18.67 -10.72
C GLN A 93 5.61 18.17 -9.32
N ARG A 94 5.05 17.03 -8.91
CA ARG A 94 5.41 16.37 -7.66
C ARG A 94 6.90 16.05 -7.61
N GLU A 95 7.45 15.47 -8.67
CA GLU A 95 8.89 15.14 -8.72
C GLU A 95 9.76 16.40 -8.57
N ALA A 96 9.38 17.51 -9.23
CA ALA A 96 10.05 18.79 -9.07
C ALA A 96 9.93 19.34 -7.65
N ALA A 97 8.75 19.21 -7.01
CA ALA A 97 8.52 19.63 -5.63
C ALA A 97 9.31 18.79 -4.62
N GLN A 98 9.48 17.48 -4.85
CA GLN A 98 10.28 16.60 -4.00
C GLN A 98 11.75 17.03 -3.93
N LYS A 99 12.33 17.49 -5.06
CA LYS A 99 13.71 18.03 -5.11
C LYS A 99 13.89 19.27 -4.23
N ARG A 100 12.79 19.93 -3.84
CA ARG A 100 12.75 21.12 -2.99
C ARG A 100 12.49 20.81 -1.52
N HIS A 101 12.49 19.53 -1.11
CA HIS A 101 12.22 19.13 0.27
C HIS A 101 13.08 19.88 1.31
N ALA A 102 14.36 20.10 1.02
CA ALA A 102 15.27 20.81 1.91
C ALA A 102 14.85 22.27 2.21
N GLU A 103 14.09 22.92 1.32
CA GLU A 103 13.59 24.29 1.51
C GLU A 103 12.54 24.38 2.63
N VAL A 104 11.83 23.28 2.90
CA VAL A 104 10.73 23.21 3.87
C VAL A 104 11.08 22.47 5.16
N ILE A 105 12.37 22.15 5.36
CA ILE A 105 12.86 21.61 6.63
C ILE A 105 13.36 22.77 7.49
N ARG A 106 12.88 22.84 8.74
CA ARG A 106 13.14 23.94 9.69
C ARG A 106 12.73 25.33 9.17
N HIS A 107 11.88 25.38 8.16
CA HIS A 107 11.35 26.63 7.65
C HIS A 107 10.31 27.17 8.62
N LYS A 108 10.52 28.39 9.16
CA LYS A 108 9.64 29.00 10.16
C LYS A 108 9.34 28.08 11.36
N ARG A 109 10.35 27.34 11.83
CA ARG A 109 10.24 26.35 12.93
C ARG A 109 9.33 25.15 12.63
N THR A 110 9.00 24.91 11.36
CA THR A 110 8.22 23.76 10.90
C THR A 110 9.07 22.90 9.97
N SER A 111 8.87 21.57 10.03
CA SER A 111 9.49 20.61 9.12
C SER A 111 8.41 19.64 8.62
N PHE A 112 8.48 19.28 7.35
CA PHE A 112 7.55 18.35 6.73
C PHE A 112 8.28 17.04 6.39
N CYS A 113 7.71 15.90 6.77
CA CYS A 113 8.16 14.56 6.40
C CYS A 113 6.94 13.67 6.15
N GLY A 114 7.18 12.52 5.50
CA GLY A 114 6.15 11.59 5.07
C GLY A 114 6.50 10.92 3.75
N ALA A 115 5.82 9.82 3.45
CA ALA A 115 6.10 9.00 2.27
C ALA A 115 5.95 9.74 0.93
N TYR A 116 5.17 10.83 0.91
CA TYR A 116 4.97 11.66 -0.27
C TYR A 116 6.25 12.37 -0.73
N TRP A 117 7.28 12.47 0.10
CA TRP A 117 8.60 12.99 -0.29
C TRP A 117 9.44 12.01 -1.14
N GLY A 118 8.96 10.78 -1.35
CA GLY A 118 9.54 9.82 -2.29
C GLY A 118 8.47 9.08 -3.09
N ASN A 119 8.62 7.77 -3.23
CA ASN A 119 7.73 6.93 -4.04
C ASN A 119 6.45 6.48 -3.33
N GLY A 120 6.14 7.05 -2.16
CA GLY A 120 4.90 6.75 -1.42
C GLY A 120 4.95 5.46 -0.59
N PHE A 121 6.12 4.83 -0.45
CA PHE A 121 6.29 3.66 0.40
C PHE A 121 6.68 4.04 1.83
N HIS A 122 6.57 3.08 2.76
CA HIS A 122 6.95 3.26 4.16
C HIS A 122 8.41 3.73 4.31
N GLU A 123 9.31 3.18 3.50
CA GLU A 123 10.74 3.53 3.45
C GLU A 123 10.96 5.01 3.12
N ASP A 124 10.17 5.58 2.20
CA ASP A 124 10.24 7.01 1.86
C ASP A 124 9.82 7.88 3.05
N GLY A 125 8.85 7.42 3.83
CA GLY A 125 8.45 8.06 5.08
C GLY A 125 9.61 8.16 6.06
N VAL A 126 10.29 7.03 6.29
CA VAL A 126 11.48 6.96 7.16
C VAL A 126 12.60 7.86 6.62
N ASN A 127 12.92 7.76 5.33
CA ASN A 127 14.00 8.52 4.72
C ASN A 127 13.79 10.03 4.80
N SER A 128 12.55 10.49 4.59
CA SER A 128 12.21 11.91 4.72
C SER A 128 12.29 12.39 6.18
N ALA A 129 11.93 11.57 7.16
CA ALA A 129 12.09 11.89 8.58
C ALA A 129 13.58 11.96 8.97
N LEU A 130 14.40 11.02 8.48
CA LEU A 130 15.86 11.06 8.67
C LEU A 130 16.48 12.32 8.06
N ALA A 131 15.99 12.81 6.92
CA ALA A 131 16.43 14.08 6.35
C ALA A 131 16.14 15.26 7.28
N VAL A 132 14.99 15.27 7.96
CA VAL A 132 14.66 16.25 8.99
C VAL A 132 15.62 16.11 10.19
N CYS A 133 15.79 14.91 10.74
CA CYS A 133 16.68 14.66 11.88
C CYS A 133 18.12 15.15 11.64
N ARG A 134 18.67 14.91 10.44
CA ARG A 134 20.00 15.42 10.05
C ARG A 134 20.11 16.94 10.13
N LYS A 135 19.04 17.69 9.83
CA LYS A 135 19.00 19.17 9.99
C LYS A 135 18.90 19.62 11.44
N PHE A 136 18.63 18.71 12.37
CA PHE A 136 18.75 18.93 13.82
C PHE A 136 20.09 18.46 14.39
N GLY A 137 21.01 17.97 13.55
CA GLY A 137 22.30 17.43 14.01
C GLY A 137 22.21 16.02 14.58
N VAL A 138 21.06 15.35 14.44
CA VAL A 138 20.89 13.95 14.84
C VAL A 138 21.34 13.05 13.69
N SER A 139 22.38 12.25 13.91
CA SER A 139 22.89 11.29 12.92
C SER A 139 22.39 9.87 13.18
N SER A 140 22.30 9.07 12.12
CA SER A 140 21.89 7.67 12.19
C SER A 140 22.92 6.75 12.86
N THR A 141 24.08 7.26 13.29
CA THR A 141 25.12 6.49 13.99
C THR A 141 24.66 5.95 15.34
N GLU A 142 23.56 6.46 15.91
CA GLU A 142 22.92 5.86 17.09
C GLU A 142 22.05 4.64 16.77
N TRP A 143 21.70 4.41 15.49
CA TRP A 143 21.02 3.20 15.04
C TRP A 143 22.07 2.16 14.64
N SER A 144 22.73 1.57 15.63
CA SER A 144 23.49 0.35 15.41
C SER A 144 22.50 -0.80 15.19
N VAL A 145 22.28 -1.19 13.93
CA VAL A 145 21.75 -2.52 13.64
C VAL A 145 22.79 -3.49 14.16
N VAL A 146 22.57 -4.07 15.34
CA VAL A 146 23.35 -5.24 15.76
C VAL A 146 23.06 -6.29 14.69
N PRO A 147 24.07 -6.71 13.89
CA PRO A 147 23.85 -7.76 12.92
C PRO A 147 23.32 -8.97 13.69
N ARG A 148 22.11 -9.44 13.36
CA ARG A 148 21.73 -10.76 13.88
C ARG A 148 22.78 -11.74 13.37
N PRO A 149 23.34 -12.60 14.23
CA PRO A 149 24.25 -13.65 13.79
C PRO A 149 23.66 -14.36 12.56
N SER A 150 24.48 -14.55 11.53
CA SER A 150 24.11 -15.12 10.22
C SER A 150 23.39 -16.47 10.31
N ASP A 151 23.45 -17.12 11.46
CA ASP A 151 22.98 -18.48 11.66
C ASP A 151 21.50 -18.59 12.08
N SER A 152 20.79 -17.46 12.23
CA SER A 152 19.36 -17.48 12.62
C SER A 152 18.39 -16.94 11.56
N LEU A 153 18.83 -16.62 10.35
CA LEU A 153 17.96 -16.28 9.22
C LEU A 153 17.93 -17.42 8.21
N ARG A 154 17.27 -18.52 8.60
CA ARG A 154 16.62 -19.34 7.58
C ARG A 154 15.34 -18.61 7.16
N VAL A 155 15.38 -17.89 6.06
CA VAL A 155 14.14 -17.61 5.32
C VAL A 155 13.75 -18.93 4.66
N VAL A 156 13.04 -19.78 5.42
CA VAL A 156 12.41 -20.97 4.87
C VAL A 156 11.15 -20.51 4.17
N THR A 157 11.22 -20.23 2.87
CA THR A 157 10.03 -20.24 2.02
C THR A 157 9.71 -21.70 1.64
N GLU A 158 9.41 -22.54 2.63
CA GLU A 158 8.77 -23.82 2.37
C GLU A 158 7.40 -23.79 3.04
N GLN A 159 6.37 -23.46 2.26
CA GLN A 159 5.03 -23.95 2.55
C GLN A 159 4.99 -25.45 2.19
N ARG A 160 5.54 -26.29 3.06
CA ARG A 160 5.23 -27.73 3.08
C ARG A 160 4.09 -27.94 4.04
N TRP A 161 2.87 -28.00 3.49
CA TRP A 161 1.70 -28.49 4.21
C TRP A 161 1.70 -30.01 4.09
N GLU A 162 2.21 -30.70 5.11
CA GLU A 162 1.95 -32.14 5.22
C GLU A 162 0.46 -32.33 5.52
N MET A 163 -0.23 -32.99 4.60
CA MET A 163 -1.61 -33.40 4.78
C MET A 163 -1.68 -34.49 5.85
N ALA A 164 -2.13 -34.14 7.05
CA ALA A 164 -2.68 -35.13 7.96
C ALA A 164 -4.19 -35.23 7.70
N HIS A 165 -4.58 -36.23 6.91
CA HIS A 165 -5.94 -36.74 6.89
C HIS A 165 -6.23 -37.45 8.21
N ALA A 166 -7.35 -37.13 8.83
CA ALA A 166 -8.24 -38.06 9.53
C ALA A 166 -9.64 -37.45 9.57
#